data_AF-A0A9E2N058-F1
#
_entry.id   AF-A0A9E2N058-F1
#
_cell.length_a   1.000
_cell.length_b   1.000
_cell.length_c   1.000
_cell.angle_alpha   90.00
_cell.angle_beta   90.00
_cell.angle_gamma   90.00
#
_symmetry.space_group_name_H-M   'P 1'
#
loop_
_entity.id
_entity.type
_entity.pdbx_description
1 polymer ?
#
loop_
_entity_poly.entity_id
_entity_poly.type
_entity_poly.pdbx_seq_one_letter_code
_entity_poly.pdbx_strand_id
1 'polypeptide(L)'
;MTGRLLWQTAAGPLPPHTRLVVSFPSGRLLLIDPRRFATFRVRAEAPSAALIENPLEGLPAGRLREIARTRRLPVKNFLMDQRLIAGIGNIYACEILHGRGTWFCPSCQG
;
A
#
# COMPACT_ATOMS: atom_id res chain seq x y z
N MET A 1 7.38 -6.99 1.89
CA MET A 1 7.54 -5.53 1.72
C MET A 1 7.92 -5.01 3.09
N THR A 2 9.17 -4.57 3.27
CA THR A 2 9.69 -4.25 4.62
C THR A 2 10.35 -2.87 4.63
N GLY A 3 10.01 -2.04 3.64
CA GLY A 3 10.43 -0.65 3.58
C GLY A 3 9.80 0.14 4.72
N ARG A 4 10.59 0.98 5.38
CA ARG A 4 10.11 1.85 6.45
C ARG A 4 10.77 3.22 6.35
N LEU A 5 10.03 4.23 6.80
CA LEU A 5 10.53 5.59 6.95
C LEU A 5 10.89 5.81 8.41
N LEU A 6 12.07 6.40 8.66
CA LEU A 6 12.54 6.74 10.00
C LEU A 6 12.93 8.22 10.03
N TRP A 7 12.40 8.95 11.01
CA TRP A 7 12.84 10.31 11.31
C TRP A 7 13.99 10.28 12.33
N GLN A 8 15.07 10.98 12.02
CA GLN A 8 16.25 11.05 12.87
C GLN A 8 16.63 12.51 13.13
N THR A 9 16.54 12.95 14.39
CA THR A 9 16.88 14.31 14.83
C THR A 9 18.38 14.49 15.11
N ALA A 10 19.01 13.50 15.74
CA ALA A 10 20.42 13.54 16.10
C ALA A 10 21.33 13.05 14.95
N ALA A 11 22.52 13.65 14.84
CA ALA A 11 23.57 13.13 13.98
C ALA A 11 24.09 11.80 14.54
N GLY A 12 23.63 10.69 13.96
CA GLY A 12 24.12 9.33 14.26
C GLY A 12 24.40 8.55 12.99
N PRO A 13 24.99 7.35 13.12
CA PRO A 13 25.26 6.47 11.98
C PRO A 13 23.95 6.08 11.27
N LEU A 14 24.04 5.85 9.96
CA LEU A 14 22.89 5.41 9.17
C LEU A 14 22.60 3.93 9.46
N PRO A 15 21.33 3.56 9.72
CA PRO A 15 20.95 2.15 9.85
C PRO A 15 21.30 1.33 8.60
N PRO A 16 21.57 0.03 8.74
CA PRO A 16 21.80 -0.84 7.59
C PRO A 16 20.60 -0.82 6.64
N HIS A 17 20.88 -1.00 5.35
CA HIS A 17 19.89 -0.96 4.28
C HIS A 17 19.17 0.38 4.10
N THR A 18 19.74 1.48 4.60
CA THR A 18 19.30 2.84 4.23
C THR A 18 19.52 3.05 2.73
N ARG A 19 18.47 3.45 2.01
CA ARG A 19 18.44 3.64 0.55
C ARG A 19 18.30 5.10 0.12
N LEU A 20 17.62 5.90 0.93
CA LEU A 20 17.44 7.33 0.69
C LEU A 20 17.57 8.06 2.02
N VAL A 21 18.24 9.22 1.98
CA VAL A 21 18.31 10.18 3.07
C VAL A 21 17.84 11.52 2.52
N VAL A 22 16.80 12.08 3.12
CA VAL A 22 16.34 13.44 2.84
C VAL A 22 16.67 14.29 4.05
N SER A 23 17.54 15.27 3.87
CA SER A 23 18.02 16.14 4.95
C SER A 23 17.16 17.40 5.05
N PHE A 24 16.81 17.76 6.28
CA PHE A 24 16.07 18.95 6.65
C PHE A 24 16.84 19.71 7.75
N PRO A 25 16.57 21.01 7.97
CA PRO A 25 17.20 21.75 9.06
C PRO A 25 17.00 21.13 10.46
N SER A 26 15.86 20.45 10.66
CA SER A 26 15.47 19.83 11.93
C SER A 26 15.81 18.35 12.07
N GLY A 27 16.39 17.72 11.04
CA GLY A 27 16.68 16.29 11.06
C GLY A 27 16.73 15.65 9.68
N ARG A 28 16.70 14.32 9.63
CA ARG A 28 16.81 13.53 8.40
C ARG A 28 15.68 12.50 8.34
N LEU A 29 15.05 12.37 7.16
CA LEU A 29 14.14 11.29 6.84
C LEU A 29 14.90 10.17 6.11
N LEU A 30 14.87 8.98 6.66
CA LEU A 30 15.59 7.82 6.15
C LEU A 30 14.60 6.80 5.58
N LEU A 31 14.81 6.37 4.33
CA LEU A 31 14.13 5.20 3.77
C LEU A 31 15.01 3.98 3.96
N ILE A 32 14.59 3.07 4.83
CA ILE A 32 15.27 1.79 5.07
C ILE A 32 14.51 0.72 4.31
N ASP A 33 15.16 0.07 3.36
CA ASP A 33 14.56 -1.00 2.56
C ASP A 33 15.56 -2.13 2.24
N PRO A 34 15.52 -3.23 3.02
CA PRO A 34 16.37 -4.39 2.78
C PRO A 34 16.15 -5.03 1.40
N ARG A 35 14.90 -5.08 0.93
CA ARG A 35 14.49 -5.82 -0.28
C ARG A 35 14.53 -5.00 -1.57
N ARG A 36 14.79 -3.68 -1.49
CA ARG A 36 14.90 -2.76 -2.65
C ARG A 36 13.63 -2.70 -3.51
N PHE A 37 12.46 -2.79 -2.90
CA PHE A 37 11.18 -2.63 -3.58
C PHE A 37 10.60 -1.21 -3.46
N ALA A 38 11.14 -0.38 -2.56
CA ALA A 38 10.72 1.00 -2.42
C ALA A 38 11.18 1.83 -3.62
N THR A 39 10.28 2.67 -4.14
CA THR A 39 10.56 3.62 -5.22
C THR A 39 10.44 5.04 -4.71
N PHE A 40 11.40 5.90 -5.07
CA PHE A 40 11.35 7.33 -4.82
C PHE A 40 11.29 8.08 -6.16
N ARG A 41 10.40 9.07 -6.28
CA ARG A 41 10.20 9.85 -7.51
C ARG A 41 10.01 11.31 -7.11
N VAL A 42 10.83 12.20 -7.67
CA VAL A 42 10.65 13.64 -7.58
C VAL A 42 9.86 14.08 -8.81
N ARG A 43 8.79 14.86 -8.62
CA ARG A 43 7.97 15.42 -9.70
C ARG A 43 7.73 16.91 -9.43
N ALA A 44 7.71 17.70 -10.49
CA ALA A 44 7.42 19.14 -10.41
C ALA A 44 5.94 19.40 -10.11
N GLU A 45 5.06 18.54 -10.63
CA GLU A 45 3.61 18.61 -10.42
C GLU A 45 3.15 17.50 -9.49
N ALA A 46 2.12 17.79 -8.70
CA ALA A 46 1.44 16.78 -7.90
C ALA A 46 0.91 15.68 -8.84
N PRO A 47 1.01 14.39 -8.45
CA PRO A 47 0.36 13.35 -9.21
C PRO A 47 -1.13 13.69 -9.31
N SER A 48 -1.71 13.58 -10.51
CA SER A 48 -3.15 13.67 -10.64
C SER A 48 -3.75 12.59 -9.73
N ALA A 49 -4.69 13.00 -8.87
CA ALA A 49 -5.44 12.04 -8.06
C ALA A 49 -6.18 11.14 -9.05
N ALA A 50 -5.62 9.96 -9.31
CA ALA A 50 -6.38 8.94 -10.00
C ALA A 50 -7.64 8.72 -9.14
N LEU A 51 -8.82 8.73 -9.79
CA LEU A 51 -10.10 8.40 -9.17
C LEU A 51 -10.12 6.90 -8.81
N ILE A 52 -9.25 6.52 -7.88
CA ILE A 52 -9.17 5.20 -7.29
C ILE A 52 -10.02 5.29 -6.04
N GLU A 53 -10.88 4.29 -5.86
CA GLU A 53 -11.72 4.23 -4.67
C GLU A 53 -10.81 4.11 -3.43
N ASN A 54 -10.88 5.11 -2.55
CA ASN A 54 -10.15 5.11 -1.28
C ASN A 54 -11.13 4.72 -0.17
N PRO A 55 -11.01 3.52 0.43
CA PRO A 55 -11.90 3.09 1.50
C PRO A 55 -11.95 4.05 2.70
N LEU A 56 -10.89 4.84 2.94
CA LEU A 56 -10.84 5.82 4.02
C LEU A 56 -11.63 7.10 3.73
N GLU A 57 -11.83 7.42 2.45
CA GLU A 57 -12.65 8.56 2.00
C GLU A 57 -14.11 8.17 1.74
N GLY A 58 -14.41 6.87 1.83
CA GLY A 58 -15.72 6.29 1.62
C GLY A 58 -15.78 5.47 0.33
N LEU A 59 -16.22 4.22 0.46
CA LEU A 59 -16.39 3.31 -0.66
C LEU A 59 -17.80 2.69 -0.60
N PRO A 60 -18.79 3.29 -1.27
CA PRO A 60 -20.16 2.83 -1.20
C PRO A 60 -20.32 1.45 -1.84
N ALA A 61 -21.09 0.58 -1.20
CA ALA A 61 -21.29 -0.81 -1.66
C ALA A 61 -21.85 -0.91 -3.09
N GLY A 62 -22.70 0.05 -3.50
CA GLY A 62 -23.23 0.13 -4.87
C GLY A 62 -22.11 0.30 -5.91
N ARG A 63 -21.16 1.21 -5.63
CA ARG A 63 -20.01 1.46 -6.51
C ARG A 63 -19.10 0.24 -6.61
N LEU A 64 -18.79 -0.39 -5.47
CA LEU A 64 -18.08 -1.67 -5.43
C LEU A 64 -18.73 -2.74 -6.30
N ARG A 65 -20.07 -2.84 -6.24
CA ARG A 65 -20.84 -3.81 -7.03
C ARG A 65 -20.79 -3.51 -8.52
N GLU A 66 -20.89 -2.24 -8.93
CA GLU A 66 -20.73 -1.83 -10.32
C GLU A 66 -19.35 -2.20 -10.88
N ILE A 67 -18.29 -1.91 -10.13
CA ILE A 67 -16.92 -2.22 -10.52
C ILE A 67 -16.72 -3.75 -10.57
N ALA A 68 -17.30 -4.51 -9.64
CA ALA A 68 -17.18 -5.96 -9.62
C ALA A 68 -17.90 -6.65 -10.78
N ARG A 69 -19.07 -6.15 -11.22
CA ARG A 69 -19.89 -6.79 -12.27
C ARG A 69 -19.18 -6.94 -13.62
N THR A 70 -18.22 -6.08 -13.92
CA THR A 70 -17.50 -6.09 -15.19
C THR A 70 -16.25 -6.98 -15.17
N ARG A 71 -15.97 -7.67 -14.06
CA ARG A 71 -14.71 -8.39 -13.84
C ARG A 71 -14.93 -9.85 -13.45
N ARG A 72 -14.08 -10.73 -13.97
CA ARG A 72 -14.06 -12.17 -13.67
C ARG A 72 -12.76 -12.54 -12.96
N LEU A 73 -12.53 -11.94 -11.79
CA LEU A 73 -11.34 -12.16 -10.97
C LEU A 73 -11.75 -12.78 -9.63
N PRO A 74 -10.90 -13.61 -8.99
CA PRO A 74 -11.12 -14.03 -7.61
C PRO A 74 -11.28 -12.82 -6.70
N VAL A 75 -12.19 -12.90 -5.71
CA VAL A 75 -12.55 -11.76 -4.85
C VAL A 75 -11.32 -11.18 -4.14
N LYS A 76 -10.38 -12.03 -3.69
CA LYS A 76 -9.12 -11.57 -3.07
C LYS A 76 -8.28 -10.72 -4.03
N ASN A 77 -8.14 -11.15 -5.27
CA ASN A 77 -7.36 -10.42 -6.28
C ASN A 77 -8.06 -9.12 -6.68
N PHE A 78 -9.39 -9.13 -6.76
CA PHE A 78 -10.18 -7.92 -6.97
C PHE A 78 -9.96 -6.88 -5.86
N LEU A 79 -9.98 -7.31 -4.59
CA LEU A 79 -9.75 -6.42 -3.44
C LEU A 79 -8.33 -5.84 -3.42
N MET A 80 -7.33 -6.59 -3.88
CA MET A 80 -5.93 -6.17 -3.87
C MET A 80 -5.52 -5.32 -5.09
N ASP A 81 -6.40 -5.15 -6.08
CA ASP A 81 -6.09 -4.39 -7.30
C ASP A 81 -6.02 -2.88 -7.00
N GLN A 82 -4.79 -2.36 -6.91
CA GLN A 82 -4.50 -0.95 -6.63
C GLN A 82 -4.96 0.01 -7.74
N ARG A 83 -5.46 -0.49 -8.88
CA ARG A 83 -6.12 0.32 -9.92
C ARG A 83 -7.60 0.57 -9.62
N LEU A 84 -8.18 -0.24 -8.73
CA LEU A 84 -9.61 -0.20 -8.39
C LEU A 84 -9.81 0.35 -6.99
N ILE A 85 -9.06 -0.21 -6.03
CA ILE A 85 -9.20 0.11 -4.61
C ILE A 85 -7.80 0.35 -4.04
N ALA A 86 -7.58 1.56 -3.52
CA ALA A 86 -6.31 1.92 -2.93
C ALA A 86 -6.17 1.30 -1.53
N GLY A 87 -4.95 0.88 -1.19
CA GLY A 87 -4.57 0.62 0.20
C GLY A 87 -4.92 -0.77 0.75
N ILE A 88 -5.73 -1.57 0.06
CA ILE A 88 -6.00 -2.95 0.48
C ILE A 88 -4.85 -3.87 0.07
N GLY A 89 -4.04 -4.24 1.04
CA GLY A 89 -2.98 -5.24 0.90
C GLY A 89 -3.44 -6.68 1.23
N ASN A 90 -2.51 -7.63 1.14
CA ASN A 90 -2.78 -9.05 1.36
C ASN A 90 -3.42 -9.35 2.74
N ILE A 91 -2.96 -8.67 3.80
CA ILE A 91 -3.46 -8.87 5.16
C ILE A 91 -4.93 -8.46 5.24
N TYR A 92 -5.24 -7.20 4.90
CA TYR A 92 -6.61 -6.69 4.92
C TYR A 92 -7.55 -7.45 3.99
N ALA A 93 -7.10 -7.86 2.80
CA ALA A 93 -7.92 -8.69 1.91
C ALA A 93 -8.32 -10.02 2.56
N CYS A 94 -7.39 -10.68 3.26
CA CYS A 94 -7.67 -11.92 3.99
C CYS A 94 -8.62 -11.68 5.17
N GLU A 95 -8.43 -10.62 5.95
CA GLU A 95 -9.28 -10.28 7.08
C GLU A 95 -10.72 -9.96 6.64
N ILE A 96 -10.89 -9.16 5.58
CA ILE A 96 -12.20 -8.83 5.00
C ILE A 96 -12.95 -10.11 4.58
N LEU A 97 -12.26 -11.06 3.94
CA LEU A 97 -12.87 -12.31 3.49
C LEU A 97 -13.15 -13.27 4.66
N HIS A 98 -12.29 -13.28 5.68
CA HIS A 98 -12.48 -14.09 6.88
C HIS A 98 -13.71 -13.64 7.66
N GLY A 99 -13.85 -12.33 7.90
CA GLY A 99 -14.99 -11.76 8.63
C GLY A 99 -16.34 -11.95 7.95
N ARG A 100 -16.38 -12.38 6.67
CA ARG A 100 -17.61 -12.66 5.91
C ARG A 100 -17.84 -14.15 5.62
N GLY A 101 -16.99 -15.04 6.12
CA GLY A 101 -17.15 -16.49 5.95
C GLY A 101 -16.97 -17.00 4.52
N THR A 102 -16.41 -16.20 3.60
CA THR A 102 -16.26 -16.54 2.17
C THR A 102 -14.87 -17.13 1.86
N TRP A 103 -14.33 -17.97 2.74
CA TRP A 103 -12.92 -18.37 2.67
C TRP A 103 -12.66 -19.62 1.83
N PHE A 104 -11.91 -19.43 0.74
CA PHE A 104 -10.90 -20.38 0.26
C PHE A 104 -9.72 -19.57 -0.31
N CYS A 105 -8.63 -19.39 0.45
CA CYS A 105 -7.36 -18.84 -0.04
C CYS A 105 -6.30 -19.95 -0.06
N PRO A 106 -6.00 -20.54 -1.24
CA PRO A 106 -4.94 -21.54 -1.38
C PRO A 106 -3.53 -20.98 -1.14
N SER A 107 -3.33 -19.68 -1.39
CA SER A 107 -2.01 -19.01 -1.29
C SER A 107 -1.61 -18.59 0.12
N CYS A 108 -2.44 -18.88 1.12
CA CYS A 108 -2.25 -18.49 2.51
C CYS A 108 -1.71 -19.66 3.37
N GLN A 109 -1.44 -20.83 2.78
CA GLN A 109 -0.90 -22.03 3.47
C GLN A 109 0.64 -22.19 3.31
N GLY A 110 1.35 -21.12 2.98
CA GLY A 110 2.81 -21.11 2.84
C GLY A 110 3.51 -20.39 3.98
#